data_AF-A0A8W8NI64-F1
#
_entry.id   AF-A0A8W8NI64-F1
#
_cell.length_a   1.000
_cell.length_b   1.000
_cell.length_c   1.000
_cell.angle_alpha   90.00
_cell.angle_beta   90.00
_cell.angle_gamma   90.00
#
_symmetry.space_group_name_H-M   'P 1'
#
loop_
_entity.id
_entity.type
_entity.pdbx_description
1 polymer ?
#
loop_
_entity_poly.entity_id
_entity_poly.type
_entity_poly.pdbx_seq_one_letter_code
_entity_poly.pdbx_strand_id
1 'polypeptide(L)'
;MKTDQQFISTTSDVLKAGNMRILFTSLIFVFIDHAFCKLCNAKYFDVVGRVVFGEARGEPMEAKLGVAYTIINRIRHEAYPSNLYSVIFERMSNGNYQYETLNSPNDTIEWQEAKIHQDPEYSDVFQATVDALCRWKNDPTECATNFCSVDPCPATDSNPWWLAVKKRRLGGLYFVCRVSATAQSDRRSRGRDWK
;
A
#
# COMPACT_ATOMS: atom_id res chain seq x y z
N MET A 1 59.45 -1.78 -5.65
CA MET A 1 60.04 -0.49 -5.23
C MET A 1 59.16 0.60 -5.83
N LYS A 2 58.46 1.36 -4.97
CA LYS A 2 57.73 2.63 -5.16
C LYS A 2 56.56 2.68 -6.17
N THR A 3 55.28 2.87 -5.79
CA THR A 3 54.55 4.14 -5.43
C THR A 3 54.73 5.24 -6.49
N ASP A 4 53.72 5.92 -7.06
CA ASP A 4 52.70 6.81 -6.48
C ASP A 4 51.59 7.10 -7.53
N GLN A 5 50.29 7.08 -7.20
CA GLN A 5 49.41 8.21 -6.82
C GLN A 5 49.27 9.39 -7.82
N GLN A 6 48.06 9.47 -8.43
CA GLN A 6 47.06 10.56 -8.29
C GLN A 6 47.35 11.94 -8.92
N PHE A 7 46.47 12.40 -9.82
CA PHE A 7 46.08 13.83 -9.88
C PHE A 7 44.72 14.07 -10.57
N ILE A 8 43.78 14.64 -9.83
CA ILE A 8 42.55 15.27 -10.31
C ILE A 8 42.87 16.76 -10.56
N SER A 9 42.55 17.28 -11.73
CA SER A 9 42.55 18.71 -12.11
C SER A 9 41.90 18.77 -13.51
N THR A 10 40.95 19.61 -13.89
CA THR A 10 40.31 20.79 -13.30
C THR A 10 39.05 21.06 -14.14
N THR A 11 38.02 21.62 -13.51
CA THR A 11 36.86 22.24 -14.15
C THR A 11 37.26 23.45 -15.00
N SER A 12 36.35 23.86 -15.89
CA SER A 12 36.37 25.01 -16.82
C SER A 12 37.18 24.79 -18.10
N ASP A 13 36.46 24.61 -19.22
CA ASP A 13 36.75 25.24 -20.53
C ASP A 13 35.98 24.58 -21.69
N VAL A 14 34.66 24.73 -21.78
CA VAL A 14 33.97 24.80 -23.08
C VAL A 14 32.73 25.71 -22.97
N LEU A 15 32.95 27.01 -22.77
CA LEU A 15 31.97 28.02 -23.19
C LEU A 15 32.52 28.69 -24.44
N LYS A 16 32.06 28.27 -25.62
CA LYS A 16 32.14 29.08 -26.84
C LYS A 16 30.79 29.10 -27.54
N ALA A 17 30.20 30.28 -27.45
CA ALA A 17 29.11 30.88 -28.19
C ALA A 17 28.68 30.17 -29.49
N GLY A 18 27.38 29.84 -29.54
CA GLY A 18 26.65 29.54 -30.77
C GLY A 18 25.16 29.39 -30.42
N ASN A 19 24.35 30.36 -30.82
CA ASN A 19 22.90 30.43 -30.58
C ASN A 19 22.20 29.13 -31.03
N MET A 20 21.82 28.28 -30.08
CA MET A 20 20.86 27.20 -30.30
C MET A 20 19.73 27.38 -29.29
N ARG A 21 18.56 27.77 -29.78
CA ARG A 21 17.33 27.84 -28.98
C ARG A 21 16.99 26.42 -28.53
N ILE A 22 17.35 26.07 -27.30
CA ILE A 22 16.95 24.78 -26.75
C ILE A 22 15.52 24.91 -26.21
N LEU A 23 14.56 24.38 -26.96
CA LEU A 23 13.24 24.06 -26.44
C LEU A 23 13.37 22.87 -25.48
N PHE A 24 13.70 23.12 -24.22
CA PHE A 24 13.57 22.14 -23.14
C PHE A 24 12.11 22.07 -22.67
N THR A 25 11.21 21.59 -23.52
CA THR A 25 9.85 21.21 -23.11
C THR A 25 9.74 19.69 -23.03
N SER A 26 10.37 19.12 -22.02
CA SER A 26 9.90 17.93 -21.29
C SER A 26 10.92 17.55 -20.22
N LEU A 27 10.93 18.32 -19.14
CA LEU A 27 11.15 17.73 -17.82
C LEU A 27 9.96 16.78 -17.58
N ILE A 28 10.06 15.56 -18.09
CA ILE A 28 9.27 14.45 -17.57
C ILE A 28 9.74 14.34 -16.12
N PHE A 29 8.90 14.86 -15.23
CA PHE A 29 9.03 14.64 -13.81
C PHE A 29 8.99 13.14 -13.56
N VAL A 30 10.17 12.50 -13.52
CA VAL A 30 10.33 11.25 -12.80
C VAL A 30 10.27 11.64 -11.32
N PHE A 31 9.06 11.89 -10.82
CA PHE A 31 8.80 11.81 -9.38
C PHE A 31 9.01 10.36 -9.01
N ILE A 32 10.28 9.98 -8.77
CA ILE A 32 10.58 8.80 -7.99
C ILE A 32 9.88 9.05 -6.66
N ASP A 33 8.86 8.28 -6.39
CA ASP A 33 7.98 8.38 -5.22
C ASP A 33 8.81 7.95 -3.99
N HIS A 34 9.68 8.86 -3.50
CA HIS A 34 10.67 8.61 -2.44
C HIS A 34 10.03 8.11 -1.12
N ALA A 35 8.71 8.23 -0.97
CA ALA A 35 7.96 7.74 0.17
C ALA A 35 7.89 6.20 0.25
N PHE A 36 7.90 5.49 -0.89
CA PHE A 36 7.70 4.02 -0.90
C PHE A 36 8.97 3.22 -0.64
N CYS A 37 10.14 3.84 -0.84
CA CYS A 37 11.42 3.25 -0.41
C CYS A 37 11.47 3.03 1.12
N LYS A 38 10.58 3.68 1.89
CA LYS A 38 10.53 3.54 3.35
C LYS A 38 9.74 2.30 3.82
N LEU A 39 8.71 1.86 3.10
CA LEU A 39 7.86 0.74 3.53
C LEU A 39 8.50 -0.64 3.30
N CYS A 40 9.40 -0.74 2.33
CA CYS A 40 10.20 -1.93 2.08
C CYS A 40 11.27 -2.11 3.18
N ASN A 41 10.85 -2.52 4.38
CA ASN A 41 11.70 -2.64 5.55
C ASN A 41 11.33 -3.90 6.34
N ALA A 42 12.34 -4.67 6.75
CA ALA A 42 12.14 -5.89 7.53
C ALA A 42 11.28 -5.72 8.79
N LYS A 43 11.35 -4.55 9.45
CA LYS A 43 10.51 -4.23 10.62
C LYS A 43 9.02 -4.15 10.28
N TYR A 44 8.69 -3.72 9.06
CA TYR A 44 7.31 -3.61 8.58
C TYR A 44 6.78 -4.94 8.06
N PHE A 45 7.64 -5.80 7.52
CA PHE A 45 7.24 -7.12 7.04
C PHE A 45 6.64 -7.98 8.15
N ASP A 46 7.20 -7.94 9.36
CA ASP A 46 6.70 -8.74 10.48
C ASP A 46 5.32 -8.27 10.96
N VAL A 47 5.15 -6.95 11.17
CA VAL A 47 3.89 -6.41 11.68
C VAL A 47 2.76 -6.45 10.64
N VAL A 48 3.07 -6.20 9.36
CA VAL A 48 2.09 -6.34 8.26
C VAL A 48 1.81 -7.81 7.99
N GLY A 49 2.82 -8.67 8.00
CA GLY A 49 2.70 -10.10 7.80
C GLY A 49 1.77 -10.74 8.83
N ARG A 50 1.87 -10.34 10.10
CA ARG A 50 0.92 -10.77 11.14
C ARG A 50 -0.53 -10.42 10.79
N VAL A 51 -0.78 -9.19 10.33
CA VAL A 51 -2.14 -8.78 9.93
C VAL A 51 -2.62 -9.61 8.75
N VAL A 52 -1.81 -9.74 7.69
CA VAL A 52 -2.16 -10.52 6.50
C VAL A 52 -2.40 -11.99 6.85
N PHE A 53 -1.61 -12.54 7.78
CA PHE A 53 -1.77 -13.91 8.27
C PHE A 53 -3.12 -14.11 8.94
N GLY A 54 -3.54 -13.19 9.82
CA GLY A 54 -4.84 -13.31 10.49
C GLY A 54 -6.04 -13.06 9.57
N GLU A 55 -5.93 -12.11 8.65
CA GLU A 55 -7.05 -11.63 7.83
C GLU A 55 -7.24 -12.43 6.53
N ALA A 56 -6.21 -13.14 6.05
CA ALA A 56 -6.22 -13.86 4.78
C ALA A 56 -5.57 -15.26 4.87
N ARG A 57 -5.61 -15.90 6.04
CA ARG A 57 -5.13 -17.29 6.19
C ARG A 57 -5.94 -18.23 5.29
N GLY A 58 -5.25 -19.07 4.53
CA GLY A 58 -5.86 -20.04 3.63
C GLY A 58 -6.44 -19.44 2.35
N GLU A 59 -6.31 -18.12 2.15
CA GLU A 59 -6.71 -17.44 0.94
C GLU A 59 -5.61 -17.53 -0.14
N PRO A 60 -5.94 -17.38 -1.44
CA PRO A 60 -4.95 -17.37 -2.51
C PRO A 60 -4.01 -16.18 -2.39
N MET A 61 -2.84 -16.29 -3.03
CA MET A 61 -1.77 -15.28 -3.01
C MET A 61 -2.28 -13.87 -3.37
N GLU A 62 -3.18 -13.75 -4.36
CA GLU A 62 -3.75 -12.46 -4.78
C GLU A 62 -4.58 -11.80 -3.66
N ALA A 63 -5.27 -12.59 -2.83
CA ALA A 63 -6.06 -12.06 -1.72
C ALA A 63 -5.18 -11.63 -0.55
N LYS A 64 -4.14 -12.42 -0.23
CA LYS A 64 -3.08 -12.04 0.74
C LYS A 64 -2.41 -10.72 0.33
N LEU A 65 -2.05 -10.60 -0.95
CA LEU A 65 -1.50 -9.38 -1.53
C LEU A 65 -2.51 -8.22 -1.44
N GLY A 66 -3.78 -8.47 -1.71
CA GLY A 66 -4.86 -7.49 -1.58
C GLY A 66 -5.01 -6.92 -0.17
N VAL A 67 -4.98 -7.77 0.87
CA VAL A 67 -5.01 -7.32 2.26
C VAL A 67 -3.81 -6.44 2.58
N ALA A 68 -2.59 -6.83 2.18
CA ALA A 68 -1.40 -6.00 2.37
C ALA A 68 -1.54 -4.62 1.68
N TYR A 69 -2.10 -4.59 0.47
CA TYR A 69 -2.38 -3.34 -0.23
C TYR A 69 -3.43 -2.47 0.44
N THR A 70 -4.40 -3.03 1.17
CA THR A 70 -5.35 -2.20 1.91
C THR A 70 -4.68 -1.34 2.98
N ILE A 71 -3.62 -1.85 3.63
CA ILE A 71 -2.79 -1.07 4.57
C ILE A 71 -2.09 0.07 3.81
N ILE A 72 -1.46 -0.24 2.68
CA ILE A 72 -0.77 0.76 1.84
C ILE A 72 -1.74 1.84 1.36
N ASN A 73 -2.92 1.44 0.91
CA ASN A 73 -3.94 2.35 0.39
C ASN A 73 -4.51 3.23 1.49
N ARG A 74 -4.70 2.72 2.71
CA ARG A 74 -5.06 3.54 3.87
C ARG A 74 -4.00 4.59 4.17
N ILE A 75 -2.71 4.23 4.22
CA ILE A 75 -1.62 5.19 4.47
C ILE A 75 -1.66 6.36 3.46
N ARG A 76 -2.07 6.10 2.22
CA ARG A 76 -2.14 7.10 1.14
C ARG A 76 -3.45 7.89 1.09
N HIS A 77 -4.49 7.40 1.75
CA HIS A 77 -5.82 7.94 1.63
C HIS A 77 -6.09 8.93 2.77
N GLU A 78 -6.48 10.15 2.43
CA GLU A 78 -6.62 11.29 3.36
C GLU A 78 -7.58 11.03 4.55
N ALA A 79 -8.55 10.14 4.38
CA ALA A 79 -9.49 9.74 5.43
C ALA A 79 -8.93 8.78 6.48
N TYR A 80 -7.67 8.33 6.35
CA TYR A 80 -7.03 7.38 7.27
C TYR A 80 -5.71 7.94 7.80
N PRO A 81 -5.14 7.35 8.86
CA PRO A 81 -3.82 7.74 9.34
C PRO A 81 -2.72 7.60 8.27
N SER A 82 -1.77 8.53 8.24
CA SER A 82 -0.75 8.62 7.19
C SER A 82 0.55 7.85 7.49
N ASN A 83 0.56 6.94 8.47
CA ASN A 83 1.70 6.08 8.78
C ASN A 83 1.28 4.66 9.13
N LEU A 84 2.19 3.72 8.90
CA LEU A 84 1.93 2.28 8.99
C LEU A 84 1.44 1.84 10.38
N TYR A 85 2.08 2.28 11.46
CA TYR A 85 1.68 1.86 12.80
C TYR A 85 0.32 2.42 13.21
N SER A 86 0.02 3.68 12.85
CA SER A 86 -1.30 4.25 13.13
C SER A 86 -2.41 3.58 12.31
N VAL A 87 -2.14 3.08 11.11
CA VAL A 87 -3.10 2.30 10.32
C VAL A 87 -3.29 0.89 10.90
N ILE A 88 -2.20 0.20 11.22
CA ILE A 88 -2.27 -1.17 11.76
C ILE A 88 -2.97 -1.19 13.13
N PHE A 89 -2.61 -0.26 14.01
CA PHE A 89 -3.13 -0.21 15.38
C PHE A 89 -4.31 0.73 15.55
N GLU A 90 -4.98 1.10 14.45
CA GLU A 90 -6.23 1.86 14.49
C GLU A 90 -7.28 1.09 15.30
N ARG A 91 -8.00 1.80 16.17
CA ARG A 91 -9.08 1.25 16.99
C ARG A 91 -10.42 1.82 16.58
N MET A 92 -11.43 0.97 16.59
CA MET A 92 -12.84 1.33 16.44
C MET A 92 -13.38 1.95 17.74
N SER A 93 -14.59 2.51 17.68
CA SER A 93 -15.24 3.16 18.82
C SER A 93 -15.50 2.23 20.01
N ASN A 94 -15.63 0.92 19.76
CA ASN A 94 -15.79 -0.10 20.80
C ASN A 94 -14.46 -0.51 21.46
N GLY A 95 -13.35 0.11 21.08
CA GLY A 95 -12.01 -0.17 21.60
C GLY A 95 -11.26 -1.29 20.89
N ASN A 96 -11.91 -2.08 20.04
CA ASN A 96 -11.24 -3.15 19.29
C ASN A 96 -10.37 -2.56 18.17
N TYR A 97 -9.28 -3.26 17.84
CA TYR A 97 -8.51 -2.95 16.64
C TYR A 97 -9.31 -3.18 15.38
N GLN A 98 -9.06 -2.35 14.36
CA GLN A 98 -9.66 -2.46 13.04
C GLN A 98 -9.25 -3.74 12.29
N TYR A 99 -8.07 -4.28 12.58
CA TYR A 99 -7.67 -5.63 12.18
C TYR A 99 -7.90 -6.54 13.37
N GLU A 100 -8.88 -7.44 13.27
CA GLU A 100 -9.41 -8.14 14.43
C GLU A 100 -8.39 -9.09 15.06
N THR A 101 -7.48 -9.61 14.23
CA THR A 101 -6.32 -10.44 14.63
C THR A 101 -5.36 -9.78 15.64
N LEU A 102 -5.51 -8.47 15.87
CA LEU A 102 -4.73 -7.74 16.87
C LEU A 102 -5.36 -7.75 18.27
N ASN A 103 -6.62 -8.18 18.40
CA ASN A 103 -7.34 -8.16 19.68
C ASN A 103 -7.05 -9.40 20.56
N SER A 104 -6.56 -10.49 19.97
CA SER A 104 -6.27 -11.74 20.70
C SER A 104 -4.77 -12.01 20.81
N PRO A 105 -4.26 -12.36 22.01
CA PRO A 105 -2.90 -12.88 22.15
C PRO A 105 -2.70 -14.20 21.39
N ASN A 106 -3.74 -15.02 21.25
CA ASN A 106 -3.64 -16.31 20.55
C ASN A 106 -3.24 -16.12 19.09
N ASP A 107 -3.78 -15.12 18.40
CA ASP A 107 -3.44 -14.85 17.00
C ASP A 107 -1.97 -14.41 16.85
N THR A 108 -1.41 -13.76 17.89
CA THR A 108 0.02 -13.44 17.94
C THR A 108 0.86 -14.70 18.06
N ILE A 109 0.44 -15.63 18.93
CA ILE A 109 1.11 -16.92 19.14
C ILE A 109 1.06 -17.72 17.84
N GLU A 110 -0.09 -17.81 17.17
CA GLU A 110 -0.21 -18.55 15.91
C GLU A 110 0.72 -18.01 14.82
N TRP A 111 0.83 -16.69 14.68
CA TRP A 111 1.81 -16.07 13.76
C TRP A 111 3.25 -16.43 14.12
N GLN A 112 3.60 -16.38 15.42
CA GLN A 112 4.94 -16.70 15.91
C GLN A 112 5.29 -18.18 15.68
N GLU A 113 4.37 -19.09 15.99
CA GLU A 113 4.55 -20.52 15.77
C GLU A 113 4.67 -20.84 14.28
N ALA A 114 3.82 -20.27 13.42
CA ALA A 114 3.92 -20.44 11.97
C ALA A 114 5.29 -19.98 11.42
N LYS A 115 5.83 -18.89 11.98
CA LYS A 115 7.17 -18.39 11.66
C LYS A 115 8.28 -19.32 12.14
N ILE A 116 8.21 -19.82 13.38
CA ILE A 116 9.19 -20.74 13.97
C ILE A 116 9.23 -22.05 13.18
N HIS A 117 8.06 -22.57 12.81
CA HIS A 117 7.91 -23.83 12.09
C HIS A 117 8.05 -23.71 10.58
N GLN A 118 8.19 -22.49 10.04
CA GLN A 118 8.24 -22.23 8.60
C GLN A 118 7.05 -22.86 7.86
N ASP A 119 5.85 -22.65 8.41
CA ASP A 119 4.60 -23.10 7.79
C ASP A 119 4.52 -22.57 6.34
N PRO A 120 4.14 -23.40 5.35
CA PRO A 120 3.92 -22.92 3.98
C PRO A 120 3.03 -21.66 3.91
N GLU A 121 2.03 -21.57 4.79
CA GLU A 121 1.15 -20.41 4.89
C GLU A 121 1.90 -19.16 5.38
N TYR A 122 2.84 -19.32 6.32
CA TYR A 122 3.73 -18.22 6.73
C TYR A 122 4.57 -17.73 5.54
N SER A 123 5.15 -18.65 4.75
CA SER A 123 5.96 -18.29 3.59
C SER A 123 5.15 -17.51 2.54
N ASP A 124 3.93 -17.95 2.24
CA ASP A 124 3.04 -17.26 1.30
C ASP A 124 2.68 -15.85 1.77
N VAL A 125 2.29 -15.72 3.04
CA VAL A 125 1.93 -14.43 3.64
C VAL A 125 3.13 -13.49 3.69
N PHE A 126 4.30 -14.00 4.05
CA PHE A 126 5.53 -13.22 4.08
C PHE A 126 5.89 -12.72 2.68
N GLN A 127 5.79 -13.58 1.66
CA GLN A 127 6.04 -13.19 0.27
C GLN A 127 5.05 -12.13 -0.22
N ALA A 128 3.74 -12.31 0.00
CA ALA A 128 2.72 -11.33 -0.36
C ALA A 128 2.98 -9.96 0.31
N THR A 129 3.40 -9.99 1.57
CA THR A 129 3.70 -8.79 2.36
C THR A 129 4.90 -8.04 1.78
N VAL A 130 5.99 -8.75 1.48
CA VAL A 130 7.18 -8.17 0.86
C VAL A 130 6.84 -7.63 -0.53
N ASP A 131 6.13 -8.40 -1.35
CA ASP A 131 5.73 -8.02 -2.70
C ASP A 131 4.92 -6.72 -2.72
N ALA A 132 3.98 -6.55 -1.78
CA ALA A 132 3.20 -5.32 -1.64
C ALA A 132 4.05 -4.14 -1.13
N LEU A 133 4.74 -4.31 0.00
CA LEU A 133 5.46 -3.22 0.66
C LEU A 133 6.67 -2.73 -0.15
N CYS A 134 7.31 -3.63 -0.88
CA CYS A 134 8.40 -3.31 -1.80
C CYS A 134 7.91 -2.99 -3.23
N ARG A 135 6.61 -3.08 -3.49
CA ARG A 135 5.99 -2.87 -4.82
C ARG A 135 6.61 -3.72 -5.93
N TRP A 136 6.96 -4.96 -5.61
CA TRP A 136 7.44 -5.93 -6.62
C TRP A 136 6.29 -6.54 -7.41
N LYS A 137 5.09 -6.57 -6.81
CA LYS A 137 3.83 -6.86 -7.50
C LYS A 137 2.97 -5.60 -7.55
N ASN A 138 1.98 -5.58 -8.43
CA ASN A 138 1.01 -4.50 -8.51
C ASN A 138 -0.16 -4.77 -7.56
N ASP A 139 -0.86 -3.71 -7.15
CA ASP A 139 -2.07 -3.81 -6.34
C ASP A 139 -3.21 -4.50 -7.12
N PRO A 140 -3.62 -5.74 -6.76
CA PRO A 140 -4.70 -6.44 -7.44
C PRO A 140 -6.08 -5.82 -7.18
N THR A 141 -6.20 -5.00 -6.14
CA THR A 141 -7.42 -4.30 -5.71
C THR A 141 -7.54 -2.90 -6.29
N GLU A 142 -6.48 -2.39 -6.93
CA GLU A 142 -6.27 -1.02 -7.42
C GLU A 142 -6.24 0.09 -6.37
N CYS A 143 -7.20 0.10 -5.44
CA CYS A 143 -7.37 1.18 -4.47
C CYS A 143 -8.12 0.76 -3.22
N ALA A 144 -8.28 -0.55 -2.96
CA ALA A 144 -9.14 -0.96 -1.87
C ALA A 144 -8.56 -0.51 -0.53
N THR A 145 -9.41 0.09 0.31
CA THR A 145 -9.08 0.47 1.68
C THR A 145 -9.83 -0.39 2.69
N ASN A 146 -10.81 -1.17 2.23
CA ASN A 146 -11.64 -2.04 3.06
C ASN A 146 -11.89 -3.36 2.34
N PHE A 147 -12.10 -4.41 3.14
CA PHE A 147 -12.46 -5.73 2.67
C PHE A 147 -13.34 -6.46 3.69
N CYS A 148 -13.92 -7.59 3.29
CA CYS A 148 -14.75 -8.44 4.13
C CYS A 148 -14.81 -9.88 3.57
N SER A 149 -14.96 -10.88 4.43
CA SER A 149 -15.16 -12.28 4.01
C SER A 149 -16.59 -12.59 3.55
N VAL A 150 -17.51 -11.65 3.80
CA VAL A 150 -18.91 -11.73 3.37
C VAL A 150 -19.31 -10.42 2.67
N ASP A 151 -20.24 -10.51 1.73
CA ASP A 151 -20.80 -9.35 1.05
C ASP A 151 -22.31 -9.55 0.85
N PRO A 152 -23.17 -8.60 1.28
CA PRO A 152 -22.83 -7.31 1.87
C PRO A 152 -22.31 -7.41 3.31
N CYS A 153 -21.48 -6.45 3.70
CA CYS A 153 -21.10 -6.24 5.08
C CYS A 153 -20.77 -4.75 5.33
N PRO A 154 -20.79 -4.25 6.58
CA PRO A 154 -20.57 -2.83 6.86
C PRO A 154 -19.24 -2.27 6.32
N ALA A 155 -18.21 -3.12 6.17
CA ALA A 155 -16.93 -2.70 5.59
C ALA A 155 -17.03 -2.44 4.08
N THR A 156 -17.90 -3.16 3.36
CA THR A 156 -18.05 -3.14 1.90
C THR A 156 -19.30 -2.40 1.40
N ASP A 157 -20.15 -1.91 2.29
CA ASP A 157 -21.41 -1.22 1.98
C ASP A 157 -21.29 0.30 1.97
N SER A 158 -21.81 0.97 0.94
CA SER A 158 -21.85 2.44 0.91
C SER A 158 -22.72 3.00 2.04
N ASN A 159 -22.38 4.19 2.53
CA ASN A 159 -23.19 4.93 3.50
C ASN A 159 -23.21 6.45 3.18
N PRO A 160 -23.91 7.29 3.96
CA PRO A 160 -24.02 8.72 3.64
C PRO A 160 -22.70 9.50 3.54
N TRP A 161 -21.61 8.99 4.10
CA TRP A 161 -20.31 9.68 4.17
C TRP A 161 -19.31 9.17 3.13
N TRP A 162 -19.41 7.89 2.77
CA TRP A 162 -18.50 7.27 1.81
C TRP A 162 -19.21 6.24 0.92
N LEU A 163 -18.71 6.10 -0.30
CA LEU A 163 -19.19 5.13 -1.28
C LEU A 163 -18.18 4.00 -1.43
N ALA A 164 -18.68 2.77 -1.44
CA ALA A 164 -17.95 1.60 -1.89
C ALA A 164 -17.98 1.55 -3.42
N VAL A 165 -16.83 1.73 -4.06
CA VAL A 165 -16.68 1.63 -5.51
C VAL A 165 -15.64 0.58 -5.88
N LYS A 166 -15.64 0.18 -7.15
CA LYS A 166 -14.68 -0.79 -7.72
C LYS A 166 -14.58 -2.07 -6.88
N LYS A 167 -15.74 -2.61 -6.47
CA LYS A 167 -15.81 -3.86 -5.70
C LYS A 167 -15.15 -5.00 -6.49
N ARG A 168 -14.27 -5.76 -5.85
CA ARG A 168 -13.58 -6.93 -6.41
C ARG A 168 -13.62 -8.08 -5.43
N ARG A 169 -13.63 -9.31 -5.95
CA ARG A 169 -13.49 -10.51 -5.14
C ARG A 169 -12.16 -11.19 -5.48
N LEU A 170 -11.32 -11.41 -4.49
CA LEU A 170 -10.09 -12.19 -4.60
C LEU A 170 -10.17 -13.30 -3.54
N GLY A 171 -10.23 -14.55 -3.99
CA GLY A 171 -10.54 -15.67 -3.08
C GLY A 171 -11.91 -15.54 -2.41
N GLY A 172 -11.96 -15.78 -1.10
CA GLY A 172 -13.11 -15.57 -0.22
C GLY A 172 -13.35 -14.12 0.19
N LEU A 173 -12.44 -13.19 -0.15
CA LEU A 173 -12.51 -11.80 0.31
C LEU A 173 -13.07 -10.84 -0.75
N TYR A 174 -13.93 -9.93 -0.31
CA TYR A 174 -14.49 -8.82 -1.10
C TYR A 174 -13.81 -7.52 -0.72
N PHE A 175 -13.18 -6.87 -1.69
CA PHE A 175 -12.43 -5.62 -1.55
C PHE A 175 -13.19 -4.46 -2.17
N VAL A 176 -13.15 -3.28 -1.52
CA VAL A 176 -13.76 -2.05 -2.04
C VAL A 176 -12.84 -0.85 -1.86
N CYS A 177 -12.86 0.05 -2.85
CA CYS A 177 -12.26 1.37 -2.69
C CYS A 177 -13.30 2.29 -2.04
N ARG A 178 -12.98 2.89 -0.90
CA ARG A 178 -13.82 3.94 -0.32
C ARG A 178 -13.48 5.28 -0.94
N VAL A 179 -14.50 6.02 -1.36
CA VAL A 179 -14.38 7.41 -1.82
C VAL A 179 -15.40 8.27 -1.09
N SER A 180 -15.08 9.55 -0.86
CA SER A 180 -16.02 10.50 -0.26
C SER A 180 -17.31 10.59 -1.10
N ALA A 181 -18.46 10.43 -0.45
CA ALA A 181 -19.76 10.54 -1.13
C ALA A 181 -19.98 11.94 -1.72
N THR A 182 -19.55 12.97 -1.00
CA THR A 182 -19.61 14.38 -1.41
C THR A 182 -18.66 14.68 -2.58
N ALA A 183 -17.45 14.12 -2.56
CA ALA A 183 -16.50 14.30 -3.67
C ALA A 183 -17.00 13.63 -4.97
N GLN A 184 -17.72 12.51 -4.86
CA GLN A 184 -18.26 11.81 -6.01
C GLN A 184 -19.50 12.51 -6.60
N SER A 185 -20.37 13.12 -5.77
CA SER A 185 -21.47 13.95 -6.28
C SER A 185 -20.94 15.14 -7.07
N ASP A 186 -19.87 15.78 -6.59
CA ASP A 186 -19.23 16.91 -7.26
C ASP A 186 -18.58 16.54 -8.59
N ARG A 187 -18.02 15.34 -8.71
CA ARG A 187 -17.53 14.83 -10.02
C ARG A 187 -18.68 14.57 -10.98
N ARG A 188 -19.80 14.02 -10.50
CA ARG A 188 -21.00 13.77 -11.34
C ARG A 188 -21.74 15.05 -11.73
N SER A 189 -21.70 16.11 -10.93
CA SER A 189 -22.24 17.42 -11.32
C SER A 189 -21.36 18.08 -12.38
N ARG A 190 -20.03 18.13 -12.17
CA ARG A 190 -19.08 18.66 -13.17
C ARG A 190 -19.06 17.90 -14.50
N GLY A 191 -19.42 16.61 -14.49
CA GLY A 191 -19.55 15.80 -15.71
C GLY A 191 -20.89 15.93 -16.44
N ARG A 192 -21.86 16.68 -15.90
CA ARG A 192 -23.19 16.90 -16.51
C ARG A 192 -23.36 18.27 -17.18
N ASP A 193 -22.38 19.16 -17.06
CA ASP A 193 -22.35 20.44 -17.78
C ASP A 193 -21.72 20.29 -19.16
N TRP A 194 -22.35 19.54 -20.07
CA TRP A 194 -22.15 19.66 -21.53
C TRP A 194 -23.34 19.04 -22.27
N LYS A 195 -24.42 19.81 -22.42
CA LYS A 195 -25.36 19.75 -23.54
C LYS A 195 -25.96 21.12 -23.80
#